data_AF-A0A6B1DSR1-F1
#
_entry.id   AF-A0A6B1DSR1-F1
#
_cell.length_a   1.000
_cell.length_b   1.000
_cell.length_c   1.000
_cell.angle_alpha   90.00
_cell.angle_beta   90.00
_cell.angle_gamma   90.00
#
_symmetry.space_group_name_H-M   'P 1'
#
loop_
_entity.id
_entity.type
_entity.pdbx_description
1 polymer ?
#
loop_
_entity_poly.entity_id
_entity_poly.type
_entity_poly.pdbx_seq_one_letter_code
_entity_poly.pdbx_strand_id
1 'polypeptide(L)'
;MPVVLASPVSPPTWALLQRQLLRETSEACRVFHAKYFDQRGFLECVPRWGGDDGPDDAAENLLNWTMLYALGAPDWLLGLYRHGWEGHLRQYTEAKTSEVPFARDGMYYKEFPVMFDWFHNGEGYSAFFLEGLCDPDNREFRRRTRRFAGFYLGDEPGADNFDPDLCLVRSMFNGSRGPLLRKATALDWAGDPIEIEGRFRPGHGEASYAQMLEHFEEYNDVDGDSPLNFGITTLMLNAFMLAGEPRYRDWITAYMDKWVERTDANDGIIPTIVGADGMVGSPCGGRWYGGVYGWGFTVSVPGSDSKAHRPFFSHRAPYGFGNALLLTGDRRYVETWRGVIQAVNANRRQGPDGVEYPRMFGDDGWYEYRADPFQDGAEEILYWSHDATGLPAATRSAWNRFLVGDNPGWPEEALRRDLEEVRNRMEGMRADPSTPDTRLSDDMNHLNPACTEVLTRTMLGGLPTGRVGNPLHCQLRYFDPEARRAGLPSDVGSLVHAMDAEGIEVELVNLNVRKSRTVLVQLGAYGEHAVSDLRLVNGRPVDRDMLDERDSVFEVVLEPGCGGRLALGLSRYGRWPTLALPWRRHGSRDRTGAQI
;
A
#
# COMPACT_ATOMS: atom_id res chain seq x y z
N MET A 1 -32.64 -10.81 6.54
CA MET A 1 -33.28 -10.82 5.20
C MET A 1 -32.49 -9.89 4.30
N PRO A 2 -32.40 -10.11 2.97
CA PRO A 2 -31.61 -9.23 2.11
C PRO A 2 -32.28 -7.86 1.92
N VAL A 3 -31.46 -6.84 1.68
CA VAL A 3 -31.89 -5.52 1.21
C VAL A 3 -32.24 -5.64 -0.27
N VAL A 4 -33.48 -5.33 -0.65
CA VAL A 4 -33.92 -5.47 -2.06
C VAL A 4 -33.99 -4.09 -2.73
N LEU A 5 -33.23 -3.92 -3.81
CA LEU A 5 -33.24 -2.75 -4.69
C LEU A 5 -34.01 -3.09 -5.96
N ALA A 6 -35.30 -2.71 -5.98
CA ALA A 6 -36.24 -3.02 -7.06
C ALA A 6 -36.71 -1.79 -7.85
N SER A 7 -36.10 -0.63 -7.62
CA SER A 7 -36.41 0.60 -8.36
C SER A 7 -35.67 0.63 -9.69
N PRO A 8 -36.38 0.70 -10.83
CA PRO A 8 -35.74 0.81 -12.14
C PRO A 8 -34.88 2.07 -12.23
N VAL A 9 -33.69 1.95 -12.81
CA VAL A 9 -32.78 3.07 -13.04
C VAL A 9 -32.30 3.06 -14.49
N SER A 10 -32.20 4.25 -15.09
CA SER A 10 -31.43 4.36 -16.33
C SER A 10 -29.97 4.08 -16.01
N PRO A 11 -29.24 3.26 -16.80
CA PRO A 11 -27.82 3.02 -16.59
C PRO A 11 -27.05 4.35 -16.49
N PRO A 12 -26.49 4.71 -15.32
CA PRO A 12 -25.77 5.95 -15.19
C PRO A 12 -24.40 5.83 -15.85
N THR A 13 -23.91 6.93 -16.40
CA THR A 13 -22.66 6.96 -17.16
C THR A 13 -21.48 6.46 -16.33
N TRP A 14 -21.37 6.85 -15.06
CA TRP A 14 -20.32 6.38 -14.15
C TRP A 14 -20.28 4.84 -14.02
N ALA A 15 -21.43 4.16 -13.98
CA ALA A 15 -21.48 2.71 -13.82
C ALA A 15 -20.99 2.01 -15.09
N LEU A 16 -21.37 2.53 -16.26
CA LEU A 16 -20.87 2.05 -17.54
C LEU A 16 -19.34 2.26 -17.65
N LEU A 17 -18.84 3.43 -17.23
CA LEU A 17 -17.42 3.75 -17.23
C LEU A 17 -16.62 2.87 -16.27
N GLN A 18 -17.11 2.58 -15.07
CA GLN A 18 -16.46 1.64 -14.15
C GLN A 18 -16.31 0.24 -14.76
N ARG A 19 -17.39 -0.29 -15.35
CA ARG A 19 -17.35 -1.61 -16.01
C ARG A 19 -16.44 -1.62 -17.23
N GLN A 20 -16.44 -0.53 -18.00
CA GLN A 20 -15.54 -0.35 -19.14
C GLN A 20 -14.08 -0.32 -18.69
N LEU A 21 -13.75 0.48 -17.66
CA LEU A 21 -12.39 0.58 -17.12
C LEU A 21 -11.90 -0.77 -16.60
N LEU A 22 -12.69 -1.46 -15.76
CA LEU A 22 -12.38 -2.81 -15.26
C LEU A 22 -12.08 -3.80 -16.41
N ARG A 23 -12.84 -3.73 -17.51
CA ARG A 23 -12.59 -4.59 -18.67
C ARG A 23 -11.28 -4.22 -19.36
N GLU A 24 -11.11 -2.97 -19.77
CA GLU A 24 -9.97 -2.55 -20.58
C GLU A 24 -8.63 -2.69 -19.84
N THR A 25 -8.58 -2.29 -18.57
CA THR A 25 -7.37 -2.46 -17.74
C THR A 25 -7.03 -3.94 -17.58
N SER A 26 -8.01 -4.83 -17.39
CA SER A 26 -7.77 -6.28 -17.31
C SER A 26 -7.21 -6.82 -18.62
N GLU A 27 -7.88 -6.55 -19.75
CA GLU A 27 -7.44 -7.00 -21.08
C GLU A 27 -6.02 -6.50 -21.39
N ALA A 28 -5.73 -5.24 -21.04
CA ALA A 28 -4.40 -4.65 -21.16
C ALA A 28 -3.35 -5.40 -20.32
N CYS A 29 -3.65 -5.77 -19.06
CA CYS A 29 -2.76 -6.59 -18.24
C CYS A 29 -2.42 -7.94 -18.91
N ARG A 30 -3.35 -8.56 -19.65
CA ARG A 30 -3.06 -9.79 -20.41
C ARG A 30 -2.03 -9.54 -21.51
N VAL A 31 -2.17 -8.44 -22.25
CA VAL A 31 -1.20 -8.06 -23.30
C VAL A 31 0.16 -7.73 -22.68
N PHE A 32 0.16 -7.04 -21.53
CA PHE A 32 1.38 -6.73 -20.78
C PHE A 32 2.10 -7.99 -20.33
N HIS A 33 1.37 -8.91 -19.71
CA HIS A 33 1.93 -10.21 -19.32
C HIS A 33 2.55 -10.93 -20.52
N ALA A 34 1.85 -10.97 -21.66
CA ALA A 34 2.31 -11.69 -22.84
C ALA A 34 3.56 -11.05 -23.49
N LYS A 35 3.81 -9.75 -23.27
CA LYS A 35 4.98 -9.05 -23.82
C LYS A 35 6.21 -9.17 -22.92
N TYR A 36 6.02 -9.12 -21.60
CA TYR A 36 7.13 -8.93 -20.65
C TYR A 36 7.43 -10.13 -19.77
N PHE A 37 6.66 -11.21 -19.86
CA PHE A 37 6.89 -12.41 -19.06
C PHE A 37 6.98 -13.65 -19.94
N ASP A 38 7.94 -14.53 -19.62
CA ASP A 38 8.16 -15.77 -20.35
C ASP A 38 7.20 -16.90 -19.90
N GLN A 39 7.39 -18.09 -20.49
CA GLN A 39 6.58 -19.28 -20.15
C GLN A 39 6.77 -19.78 -18.71
N ARG A 40 7.86 -19.39 -18.05
CA ARG A 40 8.15 -19.68 -16.63
C ARG A 40 7.64 -18.56 -15.72
N GLY A 41 7.10 -17.47 -16.27
CA GLY A 41 6.63 -16.32 -15.53
C GLY A 41 7.78 -15.43 -15.08
N PHE A 42 8.98 -15.63 -15.64
CA PHE A 42 10.11 -14.75 -15.37
C PHE A 42 9.86 -13.45 -16.10
N LEU A 43 10.17 -12.33 -15.44
CA LEU A 43 10.23 -11.05 -16.12
C LEU A 43 11.34 -11.11 -17.16
N GLU A 44 11.03 -10.74 -18.39
CA GLU A 44 11.98 -10.69 -19.49
C GLU A 44 12.84 -9.42 -19.39
N CYS A 45 13.78 -9.42 -18.44
CA CYS A 45 14.79 -8.39 -18.24
C CYS A 45 16.13 -9.04 -17.86
N VAL A 46 17.18 -8.24 -17.70
CA VAL A 46 18.41 -8.69 -17.04
C VAL A 46 18.20 -8.64 -15.52
N PRO A 47 18.15 -9.78 -14.81
CA PRO A 47 17.90 -9.79 -13.37
C PRO A 47 19.11 -9.23 -12.63
N ARG A 48 18.87 -8.26 -11.75
CA ARG A 48 19.91 -7.57 -11.00
C ARG A 48 19.54 -7.39 -9.54
N TRP A 49 20.57 -7.04 -8.77
CA TRP A 49 20.44 -6.62 -7.38
C TRP A 49 20.66 -5.12 -7.34
N GLY A 50 19.87 -4.41 -6.57
CA GLY A 50 20.13 -3.01 -6.24
C GLY A 50 18.85 -2.20 -6.04
N GLY A 51 19.00 -0.91 -5.74
CA GLY A 51 17.89 0.05 -5.62
C GLY A 51 17.53 0.78 -6.90
N ASP A 52 18.23 0.50 -8.00
CA ASP A 52 17.95 1.10 -9.32
C ASP A 52 17.22 0.12 -10.27
N ASP A 53 17.46 -1.18 -10.10
CA ASP A 53 17.03 -2.23 -11.03
C ASP A 53 16.86 -3.57 -10.31
N GLY A 54 16.28 -3.52 -9.12
CA GLY A 54 16.25 -4.59 -8.15
C GLY A 54 15.16 -5.65 -8.36
N PRO A 55 15.10 -6.62 -7.44
CA PRO A 55 13.97 -7.55 -7.35
C PRO A 55 12.63 -6.88 -7.03
N ASP A 56 12.64 -5.79 -6.28
CA ASP A 56 11.44 -5.01 -5.96
C ASP A 56 10.84 -4.37 -7.20
N ASP A 57 11.64 -3.68 -8.01
CA ASP A 57 11.23 -3.13 -9.31
C ASP A 57 10.60 -4.19 -10.22
N ALA A 58 11.19 -5.40 -10.24
CA ALA A 58 10.66 -6.47 -11.07
C ALA A 58 9.27 -6.92 -10.61
N ALA A 59 9.03 -6.98 -9.30
CA ALA A 59 7.74 -7.33 -8.75
C ALA A 59 6.68 -6.22 -8.94
N GLU A 60 7.08 -4.95 -9.03
CA GLU A 60 6.19 -3.82 -9.31
C GLU A 60 5.50 -3.90 -10.68
N ASN A 61 6.02 -4.70 -11.61
CA ASN A 61 5.34 -5.00 -12.88
C ASN A 61 4.00 -5.74 -12.69
N LEU A 62 3.72 -6.25 -11.48
CA LEU A 62 2.45 -6.85 -11.07
C LEU A 62 1.65 -5.96 -10.10
N LEU A 63 2.11 -4.73 -9.86
CA LEU A 63 1.49 -3.79 -8.93
C LEU A 63 -0.01 -3.61 -9.22
N ASN A 64 -0.82 -3.66 -8.16
CA ASN A 64 -2.28 -3.51 -8.19
C ASN A 64 -3.08 -4.61 -8.92
N TRP A 65 -2.48 -5.71 -9.40
CA TRP A 65 -3.25 -6.77 -10.08
C TRP A 65 -4.19 -7.52 -9.12
N THR A 66 -3.75 -7.74 -7.88
CA THR A 66 -4.57 -8.30 -6.80
C THR A 66 -5.67 -7.32 -6.36
N MET A 67 -5.37 -6.02 -6.30
CA MET A 67 -6.40 -4.99 -6.05
C MET A 67 -7.46 -4.97 -7.15
N LEU A 68 -7.04 -5.04 -8.42
CA LEU A 68 -7.92 -5.07 -9.57
C LEU A 68 -8.83 -6.31 -9.57
N TYR A 69 -8.30 -7.49 -9.22
CA TYR A 69 -9.13 -8.68 -8.99
C TYR A 69 -10.15 -8.47 -7.85
N ALA A 70 -9.70 -7.91 -6.73
CA ALA A 70 -10.56 -7.65 -5.56
C ALA A 70 -11.68 -6.62 -5.84
N LEU A 71 -11.52 -5.77 -6.86
CA LEU A 71 -12.57 -4.86 -7.34
C LEU A 71 -13.61 -5.55 -8.25
N GLY A 72 -13.28 -6.70 -8.85
CA GLY A 72 -14.19 -7.48 -9.70
C GLY A 72 -13.68 -7.72 -11.14
N ALA A 73 -12.36 -7.69 -11.36
CA ALA A 73 -11.76 -8.11 -12.63
C ALA A 73 -11.82 -9.64 -12.84
N PRO A 74 -11.78 -10.16 -14.08
CA PRO A 74 -11.97 -11.59 -14.37
C PRO A 74 -10.98 -12.55 -13.66
N ASP A 75 -11.39 -13.81 -13.44
CA ASP A 75 -10.58 -14.81 -12.70
C ASP A 75 -9.21 -15.09 -13.29
N TRP A 76 -9.10 -15.05 -14.61
CA TRP A 76 -7.84 -15.31 -15.29
C TRP A 76 -6.75 -14.28 -14.96
N LEU A 77 -7.12 -13.06 -14.52
CA LEU A 77 -6.15 -12.04 -14.09
C LEU A 77 -5.36 -12.50 -12.86
N LEU A 78 -6.04 -13.11 -11.88
CA LEU A 78 -5.38 -13.68 -10.71
C LEU A 78 -4.43 -14.83 -11.09
N GLY A 79 -4.80 -15.60 -12.11
CA GLY A 79 -3.94 -16.63 -12.69
C GLY A 79 -2.65 -16.07 -13.29
N LEU A 80 -2.73 -14.96 -14.03
CA LEU A 80 -1.55 -14.30 -14.60
C LEU A 80 -0.67 -13.67 -13.51
N TYR A 81 -1.27 -13.00 -12.52
CA TYR A 81 -0.53 -12.49 -11.36
C TYR A 81 0.26 -13.61 -10.68
N ARG A 82 -0.37 -14.76 -10.41
CA ARG A 82 0.31 -15.90 -9.79
C ARG A 82 1.43 -16.46 -10.64
N HIS A 83 1.24 -16.53 -11.96
CA HIS A 83 2.28 -16.98 -12.87
C HIS A 83 3.52 -16.09 -12.78
N GLY A 84 3.33 -14.77 -12.90
CA GLY A 84 4.40 -13.78 -12.73
C GLY A 84 5.02 -13.79 -11.33
N TRP A 85 4.21 -13.86 -10.27
CA TRP A 85 4.69 -13.85 -8.88
C TRP A 85 5.51 -15.10 -8.54
N GLU A 86 5.04 -16.28 -8.94
CA GLU A 86 5.80 -17.52 -8.76
C GLU A 86 7.09 -17.53 -9.61
N GLY A 87 7.03 -16.93 -10.80
CA GLY A 87 8.20 -16.73 -11.65
C GLY A 87 9.23 -15.80 -11.00
N HIS A 88 8.79 -14.64 -10.49
CA HIS A 88 9.60 -13.68 -9.75
C HIS A 88 10.37 -14.33 -8.60
N LEU A 89 9.65 -15.03 -7.71
CA LEU A 89 10.25 -15.68 -6.55
C LEU A 89 11.33 -16.70 -6.94
N ARG A 90 11.12 -17.46 -8.02
CA ARG A 90 12.13 -18.39 -8.56
C ARG A 90 13.28 -17.65 -9.22
N GLN A 91 12.99 -16.70 -10.11
CA GLN A 91 13.96 -15.92 -10.87
C GLN A 91 14.99 -15.26 -9.94
N TYR A 92 14.53 -14.63 -8.85
CA TYR A 92 15.41 -13.95 -7.90
C TYR A 92 15.99 -14.86 -6.82
N THR A 93 15.46 -16.07 -6.64
CA THR A 93 16.18 -17.12 -5.90
C THR A 93 17.35 -17.67 -6.72
N GLU A 94 17.18 -17.78 -8.04
CA GLU A 94 18.20 -18.26 -8.98
C GLU A 94 19.26 -17.19 -9.31
N ALA A 95 18.85 -15.92 -9.42
CA ALA A 95 19.73 -14.79 -9.70
C ALA A 95 20.68 -14.51 -8.53
N LYS A 96 21.94 -14.23 -8.86
CA LYS A 96 23.05 -14.12 -7.91
C LYS A 96 23.92 -12.94 -8.27
N THR A 97 24.52 -12.36 -7.25
CA THR A 97 25.62 -11.40 -7.40
C THR A 97 26.97 -12.10 -7.32
N SER A 98 28.00 -11.41 -7.78
CA SER A 98 29.41 -11.80 -7.69
C SER A 98 30.16 -10.85 -6.76
N GLU A 99 29.83 -9.56 -6.77
CA GLU A 99 30.51 -8.53 -5.98
C GLU A 99 29.79 -8.25 -4.66
N VAL A 100 28.45 -8.24 -4.64
CA VAL A 100 27.66 -8.05 -3.40
C VAL A 100 27.63 -9.33 -2.56
N PRO A 101 28.31 -9.43 -1.39
CA PRO A 101 28.55 -10.71 -0.75
C PRO A 101 27.29 -11.45 -0.28
N PHE A 102 26.27 -10.72 0.20
CA PHE A 102 25.10 -11.33 0.82
C PHE A 102 24.07 -11.88 -0.18
N ALA A 103 24.18 -11.53 -1.47
CA ALA A 103 23.32 -12.01 -2.55
C ALA A 103 24.00 -13.05 -3.48
N ARG A 104 25.21 -13.52 -3.13
CA ARG A 104 25.98 -14.53 -3.91
C ARG A 104 25.31 -15.90 -3.98
N ASP A 105 24.53 -16.25 -2.96
CA ASP A 105 23.82 -17.52 -2.85
C ASP A 105 22.36 -17.45 -3.31
N GLY A 106 21.99 -16.34 -3.97
CA GLY A 106 20.63 -16.01 -4.38
C GLY A 106 20.24 -14.65 -3.81
N MET A 107 19.64 -13.80 -4.64
CA MET A 107 19.12 -12.50 -4.20
C MET A 107 17.93 -12.68 -3.25
N TYR A 108 17.17 -13.76 -3.42
CA TYR A 108 16.13 -14.22 -2.50
C TYR A 108 16.56 -15.51 -1.80
N TYR A 109 16.25 -15.59 -0.51
CA TYR A 109 16.38 -16.81 0.28
C TYR A 109 15.05 -17.09 0.98
N LYS A 110 14.56 -18.33 0.87
CA LYS A 110 13.22 -18.71 1.35
C LYS A 110 12.12 -17.79 0.81
N GLU A 111 12.22 -17.41 -0.47
CA GLU A 111 11.23 -16.60 -1.21
C GLU A 111 11.10 -15.16 -0.70
N PHE A 112 12.12 -14.63 -0.02
CA PHE A 112 12.18 -13.25 0.48
C PHE A 112 13.58 -12.64 0.26
N PRO A 113 13.71 -11.32 0.03
CA PRO A 113 15.00 -10.65 -0.12
C PRO A 113 15.99 -11.04 0.97
N VAL A 114 17.27 -11.22 0.63
CA VAL A 114 18.29 -11.59 1.61
C VAL A 114 18.52 -10.51 2.66
N MET A 115 18.64 -9.26 2.22
CA MET A 115 18.65 -8.05 3.04
C MET A 115 18.48 -6.82 2.14
N PHE A 116 17.49 -5.98 2.41
CA PHE A 116 17.31 -4.68 1.73
C PHE A 116 16.44 -3.79 2.60
N ASP A 117 16.16 -2.56 2.18
CA ASP A 117 15.32 -1.66 2.96
C ASP A 117 13.82 -1.80 2.66
N TRP A 118 13.01 -1.29 3.58
CA TRP A 118 11.55 -1.39 3.51
C TRP A 118 10.85 -0.34 2.64
N PHE A 119 11.56 0.68 2.14
CA PHE A 119 11.03 1.52 1.07
C PHE A 119 10.80 0.65 -0.18
N HIS A 120 11.83 -0.09 -0.58
CA HIS A 120 11.84 -0.96 -1.75
C HIS A 120 11.13 -2.30 -1.51
N ASN A 121 11.36 -2.97 -0.37
CA ASN A 121 10.63 -4.20 -0.05
C ASN A 121 9.11 -3.94 0.01
N GLY A 122 8.68 -2.76 0.49
CA GLY A 122 7.28 -2.35 0.48
C GLY A 122 6.71 -2.25 -0.94
N GLU A 123 7.48 -1.64 -1.86
CA GLU A 123 7.14 -1.53 -3.29
C GLU A 123 6.93 -2.91 -3.91
N GLY A 124 7.95 -3.77 -3.89
CA GLY A 124 7.91 -5.08 -4.52
C GLY A 124 6.85 -6.03 -3.95
N TYR A 125 6.51 -5.92 -2.66
CA TYR A 125 5.50 -6.79 -2.03
C TYR A 125 4.08 -6.22 -2.03
N SER A 126 3.85 -5.04 -2.62
CA SER A 126 2.53 -4.40 -2.65
C SER A 126 1.43 -5.32 -3.20
N ALA A 127 1.68 -6.04 -4.29
CA ALA A 127 0.70 -6.98 -4.86
C ALA A 127 0.46 -8.18 -3.93
N PHE A 128 1.52 -8.71 -3.31
CA PHE A 128 1.46 -9.84 -2.38
C PHE A 128 0.64 -9.51 -1.12
N PHE A 129 0.82 -8.33 -0.52
CA PHE A 129 0.07 -7.93 0.67
C PHE A 129 -1.44 -7.85 0.45
N LEU A 130 -1.87 -7.71 -0.80
CA LEU A 130 -3.27 -7.65 -1.19
C LEU A 130 -3.80 -8.99 -1.73
N GLU A 131 -2.97 -10.03 -1.87
CA GLU A 131 -3.43 -11.36 -2.34
C GLU A 131 -4.46 -11.99 -1.38
N GLY A 132 -4.39 -11.69 -0.08
CA GLY A 132 -5.40 -12.09 0.88
C GLY A 132 -6.80 -11.57 0.54
N LEU A 133 -6.91 -10.42 -0.15
CA LEU A 133 -8.19 -9.90 -0.63
C LEU A 133 -8.76 -10.74 -1.79
N CYS A 134 -7.93 -11.57 -2.43
CA CYS A 134 -8.32 -12.35 -3.59
C CYS A 134 -8.68 -13.78 -3.18
N ASP A 135 -7.74 -14.45 -2.51
CA ASP A 135 -7.82 -15.86 -2.17
C ASP A 135 -7.02 -16.13 -0.88
N PRO A 136 -7.62 -15.83 0.28
CA PRO A 136 -6.98 -16.01 1.58
C PRO A 136 -6.81 -17.47 1.95
N ASP A 137 -7.39 -18.43 1.20
CA ASP A 137 -7.26 -19.87 1.44
C ASP A 137 -6.10 -20.49 0.66
N ASN A 138 -5.42 -19.72 -0.20
CA ASN A 138 -4.24 -20.18 -0.91
C ASN A 138 -3.15 -20.65 0.08
N ARG A 139 -2.77 -21.92 -0.06
CA ARG A 139 -1.83 -22.59 0.85
C ARG A 139 -0.44 -21.95 0.83
N GLU A 140 0.06 -21.61 -0.36
CA GLU A 140 1.40 -21.04 -0.52
C GLU A 140 1.46 -19.61 -0.02
N PHE A 141 0.42 -18.81 -0.28
CA PHE A 141 0.24 -17.49 0.32
C PHE A 141 0.30 -17.57 1.85
N ARG A 142 -0.54 -18.40 2.48
CA ARG A 142 -0.53 -18.59 3.95
C ARG A 142 0.81 -19.03 4.50
N ARG A 143 1.49 -19.95 3.81
CA ARG A 143 2.81 -20.45 4.19
C ARG A 143 3.84 -19.32 4.14
N ARG A 144 3.85 -18.55 3.04
CA ARG A 144 4.75 -17.41 2.82
C ARG A 144 4.51 -16.31 3.85
N THR A 145 3.26 -15.89 4.06
CA THR A 145 2.92 -14.85 5.04
C THR A 145 3.42 -15.22 6.44
N ARG A 146 3.20 -16.46 6.89
CA ARG A 146 3.72 -16.93 8.19
C ARG A 146 5.24 -16.92 8.25
N ARG A 147 5.91 -17.44 7.21
CA ARG A 147 7.38 -17.50 7.17
C ARG A 147 8.02 -16.12 7.13
N PHE A 148 7.45 -15.20 6.36
CA PHE A 148 7.95 -13.83 6.24
C PHE A 148 7.79 -13.07 7.55
N ALA A 149 6.66 -13.23 8.24
CA ALA A 149 6.52 -12.74 9.62
C ALA A 149 7.51 -13.42 10.58
N GLY A 150 7.78 -14.71 10.38
CA GLY A 150 8.76 -15.50 11.14
C GLY A 150 10.18 -14.93 11.15
N PHE A 151 10.60 -14.23 10.09
CA PHE A 151 11.90 -13.54 10.03
C PHE A 151 12.05 -12.40 11.04
N TYR A 152 10.96 -11.95 11.67
CA TYR A 152 10.97 -10.88 12.68
C TYR A 152 10.41 -11.34 14.03
N LEU A 153 10.05 -12.61 14.16
CA LEU A 153 9.50 -13.22 15.39
C LEU A 153 10.49 -14.16 16.08
N GLY A 154 11.69 -14.35 15.49
CA GLY A 154 12.69 -15.29 15.99
C GLY A 154 12.41 -16.76 15.65
N ASP A 155 11.43 -17.03 14.78
CA ASP A 155 11.10 -18.40 14.33
C ASP A 155 12.16 -18.97 13.37
N GLU A 156 12.94 -18.10 12.74
CA GLU A 156 13.86 -18.44 11.66
C GLU A 156 15.32 -18.26 12.14
N PRO A 157 16.06 -19.34 12.49
CA PRO A 157 17.37 -19.28 13.16
C PRO A 157 18.51 -18.58 12.40
N GLY A 158 18.27 -18.09 11.18
CA GLY A 158 19.23 -17.35 10.36
C GLY A 158 18.80 -15.91 10.04
N ALA A 159 17.71 -15.42 10.63
CA ALA A 159 17.15 -14.10 10.37
C ALA A 159 16.93 -13.36 11.70
N ASP A 160 18.03 -12.91 12.30
CA ASP A 160 18.06 -12.22 13.59
C ASP A 160 17.75 -10.71 13.43
N ASN A 161 16.60 -10.40 12.84
CA ASN A 161 16.22 -9.03 12.43
C ASN A 161 15.67 -8.15 13.56
N PHE A 162 15.15 -8.74 14.64
CA PHE A 162 14.37 -8.02 15.64
C PHE A 162 14.90 -8.28 17.06
N ASP A 163 15.08 -7.22 17.82
CA ASP A 163 15.39 -7.27 19.24
C ASP A 163 14.07 -7.13 20.05
N PRO A 164 13.62 -8.20 20.74
CA PRO A 164 12.37 -8.18 21.49
C PRO A 164 12.44 -7.38 22.80
N ASP A 165 13.63 -7.24 23.39
CA ASP A 165 13.79 -6.54 24.67
C ASP A 165 13.73 -5.02 24.46
N LEU A 166 14.29 -4.54 23.35
CA LEU A 166 14.27 -3.13 22.97
C LEU A 166 13.10 -2.77 22.03
N CYS A 167 12.35 -3.78 21.56
CA CYS A 167 11.28 -3.65 20.57
C CYS A 167 11.75 -2.82 19.36
N LEU A 168 12.83 -3.27 18.72
CA LEU A 168 13.40 -2.59 17.55
C LEU A 168 13.88 -3.57 16.48
N VAL A 169 13.82 -3.13 15.23
CA VAL A 169 14.43 -3.83 14.09
C VAL A 169 15.88 -3.41 14.00
N ARG A 170 16.79 -4.38 13.95
CA ARG A 170 18.22 -4.15 14.23
C ARG A 170 18.97 -3.38 13.13
N SER A 171 18.39 -3.30 11.93
CA SER A 171 18.93 -2.51 10.82
C SER A 171 17.81 -2.10 9.87
N MET A 172 17.96 -0.95 9.22
CA MET A 172 17.15 -0.52 8.08
C MET A 172 17.32 -1.48 6.89
N PHE A 173 18.50 -2.07 6.71
CA PHE A 173 18.74 -3.19 5.80
C PHE A 173 18.52 -4.52 6.53
N ASN A 174 17.43 -5.22 6.21
CA ASN A 174 17.09 -6.48 6.85
C ASN A 174 16.38 -7.44 5.89
N GLY A 175 16.29 -8.71 6.27
CA GLY A 175 15.64 -9.71 5.40
C GLY A 175 15.81 -11.15 5.85
N SER A 176 15.65 -12.07 4.90
CA SER A 176 15.64 -13.51 5.16
C SER A 176 16.98 -14.08 5.64
N ARG A 177 18.07 -13.30 5.54
CA ARG A 177 19.41 -13.64 6.06
C ARG A 177 19.87 -12.72 7.20
N GLY A 178 18.94 -11.99 7.81
CA GLY A 178 19.23 -11.12 8.93
C GLY A 178 19.59 -9.68 8.53
N PRO A 179 19.96 -8.85 9.53
CA PRO A 179 20.26 -7.43 9.36
C PRO A 179 21.69 -7.17 8.87
N LEU A 180 21.88 -6.05 8.16
CA LEU A 180 23.20 -5.54 7.82
C LEU A 180 23.76 -4.65 8.94
N LEU A 181 24.56 -5.23 9.83
CA LEU A 181 25.11 -4.57 11.03
C LEU A 181 26.44 -3.83 10.75
N ARG A 182 26.45 -3.05 9.67
CA ARG A 182 27.55 -2.15 9.29
C ARG A 182 26.99 -1.05 8.42
N LYS A 183 27.77 0.01 8.21
CA LYS A 183 27.46 0.98 7.14
C LYS A 183 27.33 0.24 5.81
N ALA A 184 26.27 0.53 5.06
CA ALA A 184 26.14 0.11 3.68
C ALA A 184 27.19 0.83 2.83
N THR A 185 27.57 0.19 1.73
CA THR A 185 28.46 0.77 0.71
C THR A 185 27.64 1.03 -0.54
N ALA A 186 28.12 1.90 -1.43
CA ALA A 186 27.49 2.12 -2.73
C ALA A 186 27.24 0.80 -3.50
N LEU A 187 28.14 -0.18 -3.38
CA LEU A 187 28.00 -1.50 -4.01
C LEU A 187 26.83 -2.31 -3.44
N ASP A 188 26.54 -2.19 -2.13
CA ASP A 188 25.41 -2.91 -1.51
C ASP A 188 24.06 -2.44 -2.09
N TRP A 189 24.01 -1.21 -2.61
CA TRP A 189 22.85 -0.58 -3.24
C TRP A 189 22.84 -0.68 -4.77
N ALA A 190 23.99 -0.51 -5.43
CA ALA A 190 24.08 -0.51 -6.90
C ALA A 190 24.11 -1.92 -7.52
N GLY A 191 24.51 -2.92 -6.73
CA GLY A 191 24.73 -4.27 -7.25
C GLY A 191 25.96 -4.40 -8.13
N ASP A 192 26.08 -5.56 -8.77
CA ASP A 192 27.23 -5.90 -9.62
C ASP A 192 27.40 -4.94 -10.83
N PRO A 193 28.63 -4.75 -11.36
CA PRO A 193 28.87 -3.91 -12.53
C PRO A 193 28.06 -4.29 -13.78
N ILE A 194 27.56 -3.27 -14.51
CA ILE A 194 26.92 -3.41 -15.83
C ILE A 194 27.37 -2.33 -16.82
N GLU A 195 27.25 -2.66 -18.11
CA GLU A 195 27.44 -1.73 -19.21
C GLU A 195 26.16 -0.88 -19.38
N ILE A 196 26.22 0.39 -18.99
CA ILE A 196 25.10 1.33 -19.14
C ILE A 196 25.05 1.90 -20.56
N GLU A 197 26.13 2.54 -21.00
CA GLU A 197 26.17 3.27 -22.26
C GLU A 197 25.76 2.39 -23.45
N GLY A 198 24.78 2.88 -24.23
CA GLY A 198 24.30 2.20 -25.43
C GLY A 198 23.43 0.96 -25.18
N ARG A 199 23.21 0.54 -23.93
CA ARG A 199 22.46 -0.68 -23.59
C ARG A 199 21.29 -0.45 -22.64
N PHE A 200 21.53 0.15 -21.47
CA PHE A 200 20.50 0.37 -20.45
C PHE A 200 20.21 1.86 -20.24
N ARG A 201 19.08 2.16 -19.61
CA ARG A 201 18.62 3.52 -19.33
C ARG A 201 18.12 3.65 -17.89
N PRO A 202 19.03 3.63 -16.89
CA PRO A 202 18.65 3.74 -15.49
C PRO A 202 17.71 4.93 -15.24
N GLY A 203 16.68 4.74 -14.42
CA GLY A 203 15.65 5.74 -14.14
C GLY A 203 16.16 7.04 -13.52
N HIS A 204 17.35 7.02 -12.93
CA HIS A 204 17.98 8.17 -12.28
C HIS A 204 18.92 8.97 -13.22
N GLY A 205 19.11 8.51 -14.46
CA GLY A 205 19.82 9.25 -15.52
C GLY A 205 21.33 9.01 -15.59
N GLU A 206 21.85 7.98 -14.91
CA GLU A 206 23.24 7.58 -14.95
C GLU A 206 23.66 7.19 -16.38
N ALA A 207 24.82 7.67 -16.82
CA ALA A 207 25.44 7.32 -18.10
C ALA A 207 26.52 6.22 -17.96
N SER A 208 26.91 5.87 -16.73
CA SER A 208 27.93 4.85 -16.46
C SER A 208 27.71 4.18 -15.11
N TYR A 209 28.28 2.98 -14.93
CA TYR A 209 28.25 2.29 -13.63
C TYR A 209 29.01 3.07 -12.53
N ALA A 210 30.00 3.89 -12.89
CA ALA A 210 30.65 4.77 -11.92
C ALA A 210 29.66 5.79 -11.34
N GLN A 211 28.81 6.39 -12.18
CA GLN A 211 27.76 7.31 -11.72
C GLN A 211 26.69 6.60 -10.88
N MET A 212 26.41 5.33 -11.17
CA MET A 212 25.53 4.49 -10.34
C MET A 212 26.12 4.28 -8.94
N LEU A 213 27.44 4.06 -8.82
CA LEU A 213 28.10 4.02 -7.51
C LEU A 213 28.12 5.40 -6.83
N GLU A 214 28.39 6.48 -7.56
CA GLU A 214 28.34 7.85 -7.02
C GLU A 214 26.96 8.18 -6.46
N HIS A 215 25.88 7.69 -7.10
CA HIS A 215 24.50 7.87 -6.61
C HIS A 215 24.34 7.40 -5.16
N PHE A 216 24.92 6.24 -4.84
CA PHE A 216 24.78 5.58 -3.55
C PHE A 216 25.93 5.85 -2.58
N GLU A 217 26.89 6.72 -2.92
CA GLU A 217 28.07 6.99 -2.08
C GLU A 217 27.68 7.51 -0.68
N GLU A 218 26.57 8.24 -0.58
CA GLU A 218 26.08 8.82 0.68
C GLU A 218 25.06 7.92 1.43
N TYR A 219 24.69 6.75 0.87
CA TYR A 219 23.66 5.84 1.40
C TYR A 219 24.20 4.86 2.46
N ASN A 220 24.87 5.38 3.47
CA ASN A 220 25.68 4.54 4.37
C ASN A 220 25.00 4.16 5.69
N ASP A 221 24.24 5.08 6.29
CA ASP A 221 23.75 4.96 7.68
C ASP A 221 22.47 4.11 7.75
N VAL A 222 22.63 2.78 7.74
CA VAL A 222 21.56 1.77 7.80
C VAL A 222 21.56 0.91 9.06
N ASP A 223 22.57 1.07 9.92
CA ASP A 223 22.71 0.31 11.17
C ASP A 223 21.77 0.90 12.25
N GLY A 224 20.81 0.12 12.73
CA GLY A 224 19.73 0.57 13.60
C GLY A 224 18.33 0.63 12.97
N ASP A 225 17.33 0.87 13.80
CA ASP A 225 15.92 0.91 13.41
C ASP A 225 15.53 2.26 12.78
N SER A 226 14.56 2.24 11.89
CA SER A 226 14.09 3.39 11.11
C SER A 226 12.58 3.30 10.90
N PRO A 227 11.84 4.42 10.81
CA PRO A 227 10.42 4.40 10.46
C PRO A 227 10.12 3.71 9.11
N LEU A 228 11.10 3.55 8.22
CA LEU A 228 10.92 2.74 7.01
C LEU A 228 10.59 1.28 7.32
N ASN A 229 11.11 0.72 8.41
CA ASN A 229 10.82 -0.65 8.85
C ASN A 229 9.35 -0.86 9.24
N PHE A 230 8.53 0.19 9.28
CA PHE A 230 7.09 0.06 9.56
C PHE A 230 6.38 -0.82 8.52
N GLY A 231 6.94 -1.00 7.31
CA GLY A 231 6.42 -1.97 6.33
C GLY A 231 6.29 -3.39 6.89
N ILE A 232 7.12 -3.79 7.86
CA ILE A 232 7.04 -5.09 8.55
C ILE A 232 5.68 -5.27 9.25
N THR A 233 5.07 -4.19 9.74
CA THR A 233 3.75 -4.26 10.37
C THR A 233 2.66 -4.74 9.40
N THR A 234 2.83 -4.55 8.08
CA THR A 234 1.90 -5.07 7.06
C THR A 234 2.02 -6.59 6.90
N LEU A 235 3.24 -7.14 7.00
CA LEU A 235 3.46 -8.60 7.06
C LEU A 235 2.75 -9.20 8.28
N MET A 236 2.99 -8.61 9.44
CA MET A 236 2.42 -9.06 10.71
C MET A 236 0.90 -8.97 10.68
N LEU A 237 0.35 -7.89 10.13
CA LEU A 237 -1.09 -7.70 10.05
C LEU A 237 -1.71 -8.74 9.13
N ASN A 238 -1.12 -9.02 7.97
CA ASN A 238 -1.56 -10.11 7.10
C ASN A 238 -1.52 -11.47 7.81
N ALA A 239 -0.44 -11.77 8.54
CA ALA A 239 -0.33 -13.00 9.31
C ALA A 239 -1.43 -13.11 10.39
N PHE A 240 -1.67 -12.02 11.12
CA PHE A 240 -2.77 -11.92 12.09
C PHE A 240 -4.13 -12.16 11.44
N MET A 241 -4.44 -11.47 10.35
CA MET A 241 -5.74 -11.56 9.67
C MET A 241 -6.01 -12.94 9.07
N LEU A 242 -4.97 -13.71 8.71
CA LEU A 242 -5.07 -15.09 8.23
C LEU A 242 -5.19 -16.12 9.36
N ALA A 243 -4.43 -15.92 10.45
CA ALA A 243 -4.22 -16.95 11.46
C ALA A 243 -4.96 -16.71 12.77
N GLY A 244 -5.25 -15.46 13.12
CA GLY A 244 -5.85 -15.04 14.39
C GLY A 244 -4.95 -15.27 15.60
N GLU A 245 -3.65 -15.50 15.41
CA GLU A 245 -2.71 -15.80 16.50
C GLU A 245 -2.25 -14.50 17.20
N PRO A 246 -2.35 -14.39 18.54
CA PRO A 246 -2.05 -13.16 19.28
C PRO A 246 -0.64 -12.62 19.09
N ARG A 247 0.37 -13.49 18.90
CA ARG A 247 1.78 -13.10 18.71
C ARG A 247 2.00 -12.04 17.62
N TYR A 248 1.26 -12.09 16.52
CA TYR A 248 1.39 -11.11 15.43
C TYR A 248 0.82 -9.75 15.86
N ARG A 249 -0.34 -9.76 16.53
CA ARG A 249 -0.96 -8.55 17.07
C ARG A 249 -0.05 -7.91 18.12
N ASP A 250 0.42 -8.72 19.07
CA ASP A 250 1.22 -8.27 20.20
C ASP A 250 2.55 -7.66 19.72
N TRP A 251 3.15 -8.23 18.67
CA TRP A 251 4.33 -7.66 18.00
C TRP A 251 4.04 -6.27 17.43
N ILE A 252 2.94 -6.11 16.66
CA ILE A 252 2.57 -4.81 16.07
C ILE A 252 2.34 -3.77 17.16
N THR A 253 1.57 -4.11 18.19
CA THR A 253 1.26 -3.16 19.27
C THR A 253 2.50 -2.76 20.04
N ALA A 254 3.35 -3.72 20.44
CA ALA A 254 4.57 -3.41 21.18
C ALA A 254 5.53 -2.54 20.36
N TYR A 255 5.72 -2.88 19.08
CA TYR A 255 6.58 -2.13 18.18
C TYR A 255 6.09 -0.71 17.95
N MET A 256 4.80 -0.55 17.62
CA MET A 256 4.23 0.77 17.32
C MET A 256 4.07 1.64 18.56
N ASP A 257 3.74 1.07 19.72
CA ASP A 257 3.72 1.79 21.00
C ASP A 257 5.12 2.35 21.33
N LYS A 258 6.18 1.58 21.08
CA LYS A 258 7.55 2.04 21.26
C LYS A 258 7.88 3.24 20.36
N TRP A 259 7.37 3.26 19.13
CA TRP A 259 7.54 4.38 18.22
C TRP A 259 6.70 5.61 18.58
N VAL A 260 5.52 5.42 19.18
CA VAL A 260 4.76 6.52 19.81
C VAL A 260 5.59 7.12 20.95
N GLU A 261 6.09 6.31 21.88
CA GLU A 261 6.93 6.76 23.00
C GLU A 261 8.17 7.55 22.52
N ARG A 262 8.87 7.03 21.51
CA ARG A 262 10.05 7.68 20.93
C ARG A 262 9.71 9.01 20.26
N THR A 263 8.55 9.12 19.61
CA THR A 263 8.08 10.35 18.98
C THR A 263 7.73 11.40 20.04
N ASP A 264 7.00 10.99 21.09
CA ASP A 264 6.65 11.88 22.20
C ASP A 264 7.89 12.37 22.96
N ALA A 265 8.88 11.48 23.18
CA ALA A 265 10.15 11.81 23.81
C ALA A 265 11.06 12.71 22.94
N ASN A 266 10.77 12.83 21.64
CA ASN A 266 11.50 13.65 20.67
C ASN A 266 10.66 14.86 20.23
N ASP A 267 10.00 15.51 21.19
CA ASP A 267 9.21 16.74 21.03
C ASP A 267 8.09 16.65 19.97
N GLY A 268 7.50 15.46 19.83
CA GLY A 268 6.41 15.22 18.87
C GLY A 268 6.86 15.09 17.41
N ILE A 269 8.17 15.03 17.16
CA ILE A 269 8.75 14.74 15.83
C ILE A 269 9.30 13.32 15.87
N ILE A 270 8.89 12.49 14.92
CA ILE A 270 9.40 11.11 14.85
C ILE A 270 10.91 11.11 14.58
N PRO A 271 11.73 10.41 15.38
CA PRO A 271 13.15 10.22 15.04
C PRO A 271 13.28 9.29 13.83
N THR A 272 14.36 9.42 13.05
CA THR A 272 14.57 8.60 11.84
C THR A 272 15.61 7.51 12.00
N ILE A 273 16.30 7.47 13.15
CA ILE A 273 17.21 6.38 13.48
C ILE A 273 17.30 6.10 14.99
N VAL A 274 17.32 4.82 15.36
CA VAL A 274 17.49 4.33 16.74
C VAL A 274 18.53 3.22 16.73
N GLY A 275 19.56 3.31 17.57
CA GLY A 275 20.62 2.30 17.57
C GLY A 275 20.27 1.03 18.34
N ALA A 276 21.14 0.03 18.22
CA ALA A 276 21.04 -1.25 18.92
C ALA A 276 21.15 -1.14 20.46
N ASP A 277 21.54 0.03 20.98
CA ASP A 277 21.50 0.37 22.41
C ASP A 277 20.14 0.92 22.86
N GLY A 278 19.16 1.02 21.95
CA GLY A 278 17.84 1.59 22.18
C GLY A 278 17.82 3.11 22.20
N MET A 279 18.96 3.78 22.00
CA MET A 279 19.08 5.23 22.05
C MET A 279 18.78 5.85 20.69
N VAL A 280 17.95 6.88 20.68
CA VAL A 280 17.64 7.67 19.49
C VAL A 280 18.91 8.35 18.97
N GLY A 281 19.17 8.23 17.66
CA GLY A 281 20.28 8.90 16.99
C GLY A 281 21.67 8.30 17.22
N SER A 282 21.84 7.28 18.07
CA SER A 282 23.16 6.77 18.46
C SER A 282 24.05 6.29 17.30
N PRO A 283 23.54 5.64 16.22
CA PRO A 283 24.37 5.27 15.07
C PRO A 283 24.91 6.49 14.31
N CYS A 284 24.24 7.62 14.45
CA CYS A 284 24.55 8.90 13.83
C CYS A 284 25.10 9.92 14.85
N GLY A 285 25.78 9.47 15.91
CA GLY A 285 26.42 10.36 16.89
C GLY A 285 25.44 11.23 17.68
N GLY A 286 24.23 10.73 17.92
CA GLY A 286 23.15 11.45 18.62
C GLY A 286 22.24 12.26 17.69
N ARG A 287 22.47 12.25 16.38
CA ARG A 287 21.58 12.90 15.39
C ARG A 287 20.31 12.07 15.19
N TRP A 288 19.26 12.40 15.93
CA TRP A 288 17.93 11.77 15.84
C TRP A 288 17.32 11.82 14.42
N TYR A 289 17.75 12.79 13.62
CA TYR A 289 17.30 13.07 12.26
C TYR A 289 18.14 12.37 11.16
N GLY A 290 19.17 11.62 11.56
CA GLY A 290 20.07 10.92 10.64
C GLY A 290 19.46 9.65 10.02
N GLY A 291 20.32 8.83 9.42
CA GLY A 291 19.93 7.60 8.72
C GLY A 291 19.60 7.82 7.25
N VAL A 292 19.74 6.75 6.45
CA VAL A 292 19.31 6.76 5.05
C VAL A 292 17.81 7.05 4.97
N TYR A 293 17.44 7.92 4.03
CA TYR A 293 16.10 8.45 3.84
C TYR A 293 15.49 9.17 5.06
N GLY A 294 16.29 9.57 6.06
CA GLY A 294 15.83 10.33 7.22
C GLY A 294 15.65 11.84 6.94
N TRP A 295 15.33 12.59 7.99
CA TRP A 295 15.12 14.05 7.92
C TRP A 295 16.33 14.83 7.42
N GLY A 296 17.55 14.33 7.67
CA GLY A 296 18.80 14.94 7.22
C GLY A 296 19.33 14.39 5.90
N PHE A 297 18.62 13.48 5.24
CA PHE A 297 19.14 12.73 4.11
C PHE A 297 19.14 13.57 2.82
N THR A 298 20.26 14.25 2.60
CA THR A 298 20.56 15.05 1.42
C THR A 298 21.76 14.45 0.72
N VAL A 299 21.62 14.14 -0.57
CA VAL A 299 22.65 13.50 -1.39
C VAL A 299 22.98 14.33 -2.62
N SER A 300 24.18 14.13 -3.16
CA SER A 300 24.63 14.70 -4.42
C SER A 300 23.95 13.99 -5.58
N VAL A 301 23.53 14.74 -6.60
CA VAL A 301 23.00 14.15 -7.83
C VAL A 301 24.18 13.86 -8.77
N PRO A 302 24.44 12.59 -9.16
CA PRO A 302 25.54 12.26 -10.05
C PRO A 302 25.51 13.08 -11.34
N GLY A 303 26.68 13.54 -11.79
CA GLY A 303 26.80 14.35 -13.00
C GLY A 303 26.23 15.78 -12.91
N SER A 304 25.87 16.25 -11.71
CA SER A 304 25.34 17.60 -11.45
C SER A 304 25.90 18.19 -10.15
N ASP A 305 25.95 19.52 -10.05
CA ASP A 305 26.27 20.21 -8.79
C ASP A 305 25.05 20.33 -7.85
N SER A 306 23.92 19.72 -8.22
CA SER A 306 22.66 19.78 -7.48
C SER A 306 22.62 18.80 -6.31
N LYS A 307 21.86 19.16 -5.28
CA LYS A 307 21.53 18.28 -4.15
C LYS A 307 20.10 17.77 -4.28
N ALA A 308 19.86 16.54 -3.84
CA ALA A 308 18.55 15.93 -3.73
C ALA A 308 18.21 15.65 -2.26
N HIS A 309 17.02 16.07 -1.84
CA HIS A 309 16.48 15.84 -0.49
C HIS A 309 15.50 14.67 -0.55
N ARG A 310 15.79 13.57 0.15
CA ARG A 310 15.01 12.32 0.03
C ARG A 310 14.53 11.79 1.38
N PRO A 311 13.68 12.51 2.12
CA PRO A 311 13.16 12.05 3.42
C PRO A 311 12.07 10.98 3.25
N PHE A 312 12.30 9.93 2.46
CA PHE A 312 11.25 8.99 2.04
C PHE A 312 10.57 8.23 3.18
N PHE A 313 11.16 8.22 4.39
CA PHE A 313 10.49 7.71 5.58
C PHE A 313 9.11 8.38 5.81
N SER A 314 8.96 9.68 5.47
CA SER A 314 7.73 10.44 5.71
C SER A 314 6.54 9.93 4.87
N HIS A 315 6.82 9.32 3.73
CA HIS A 315 5.81 8.71 2.85
C HIS A 315 5.44 7.28 3.27
N ARG A 316 6.20 6.65 4.16
CA ARG A 316 5.99 5.25 4.59
C ARG A 316 5.50 5.14 6.04
N ALA A 317 6.06 5.96 6.93
CA ALA A 317 5.74 5.94 8.36
C ALA A 317 4.25 6.10 8.70
N PRO A 318 3.43 6.92 8.00
CA PRO A 318 1.99 7.01 8.30
C PRO A 318 1.30 5.65 8.29
N TYR A 319 1.70 4.74 7.38
CA TYR A 319 1.05 3.45 7.20
C TYR A 319 1.32 2.46 8.32
N GLY A 320 2.44 2.58 9.05
CA GLY A 320 2.64 1.79 10.29
C GLY A 320 1.61 2.13 11.36
N PHE A 321 1.34 3.43 11.53
CA PHE A 321 0.28 3.91 12.42
C PHE A 321 -1.13 3.52 11.91
N GLY A 322 -1.34 3.55 10.59
CA GLY A 322 -2.55 3.03 9.94
C GLY A 322 -2.79 1.54 10.23
N ASN A 323 -1.73 0.72 10.19
CA ASN A 323 -1.80 -0.71 10.51
C ASN A 323 -2.16 -0.95 11.98
N ALA A 324 -1.55 -0.17 12.89
CA ALA A 324 -1.87 -0.22 14.30
C ALA A 324 -3.32 0.21 14.58
N LEU A 325 -3.80 1.28 13.93
CA LEU A 325 -5.22 1.67 13.99
C LEU A 325 -6.13 0.56 13.47
N LEU A 326 -5.83 -0.02 12.31
CA LEU A 326 -6.67 -1.07 11.72
C LEU A 326 -6.79 -2.27 12.66
N LEU A 327 -5.69 -2.64 13.31
CA LEU A 327 -5.64 -3.73 14.28
C LEU A 327 -6.37 -3.42 15.60
N THR A 328 -6.13 -2.22 16.15
CA THR A 328 -6.45 -1.89 17.56
C THR A 328 -7.59 -0.90 17.71
N GLY A 329 -7.94 -0.15 16.65
CA GLY A 329 -8.86 0.99 16.62
C GLY A 329 -8.49 2.14 17.57
N ASP A 330 -7.29 2.11 18.15
CA ASP A 330 -6.83 3.18 19.01
C ASP A 330 -6.43 4.38 18.14
N ARG A 331 -7.11 5.50 18.38
CA ARG A 331 -6.86 6.74 17.63
C ARG A 331 -5.50 7.35 17.95
N ARG A 332 -4.84 6.97 19.05
CA ARG A 332 -3.52 7.51 19.40
C ARG A 332 -2.52 7.41 18.26
N TYR A 333 -2.54 6.32 17.49
CA TYR A 333 -1.59 6.11 16.38
C TYR A 333 -1.75 7.16 15.27
N VAL A 334 -3.00 7.48 14.92
CA VAL A 334 -3.31 8.54 13.95
C VAL A 334 -2.95 9.91 14.52
N GLU A 335 -3.23 10.14 15.80
CA GLU A 335 -2.92 11.41 16.45
C GLU A 335 -1.41 11.64 16.62
N THR A 336 -0.61 10.59 16.77
CA THR A 336 0.87 10.69 16.77
C THR A 336 1.37 11.30 15.45
N TRP A 337 0.96 10.76 14.29
CA TRP A 337 1.42 11.32 13.02
C TRP A 337 0.79 12.68 12.71
N ARG A 338 -0.46 12.93 13.11
CA ARG A 338 -1.04 14.28 13.07
C ARG A 338 -0.16 15.28 13.85
N GLY A 339 0.31 14.88 15.03
CA GLY A 339 1.25 15.62 15.86
C GLY A 339 2.55 15.93 15.12
N VAL A 340 3.14 14.95 14.42
CA VAL A 340 4.33 15.16 13.58
C VAL A 340 4.09 16.23 12.52
N ILE A 341 2.98 16.14 11.77
CA ILE A 341 2.62 17.14 10.74
C ILE A 341 2.52 18.55 11.37
N GLN A 342 1.89 18.66 12.54
CA GLN A 342 1.74 19.93 13.24
C GLN A 342 3.08 20.47 13.76
N ALA A 343 3.90 19.61 14.35
CA ALA A 343 5.21 19.96 14.89
C ALA A 343 6.16 20.46 13.80
N VAL A 344 6.22 19.80 12.64
CA VAL A 344 7.00 20.25 11.48
C VAL A 344 6.49 21.62 11.00
N ASN A 345 5.18 21.77 10.81
CA ASN A 345 4.58 23.01 10.32
C ASN A 345 4.65 24.18 11.33
N ALA A 346 4.83 23.91 12.62
CA ALA A 346 5.07 24.94 13.63
C ALA A 346 6.41 25.66 13.43
N ASN A 347 7.35 25.03 12.72
CA ASN A 347 8.67 25.58 12.40
C ASN A 347 8.69 26.43 11.10
N ARG A 348 7.51 26.86 10.63
CA ARG A 348 7.36 27.80 9.51
C ARG A 348 8.04 29.14 9.80
N ARG A 349 8.45 29.83 8.74
CA ARG A 349 9.09 31.16 8.83
C ARG A 349 8.54 32.14 7.80
N GLN A 350 8.84 33.42 7.98
CA GLN A 350 8.60 34.44 6.95
C GLN A 350 9.76 34.41 5.95
N GLY A 351 9.49 33.99 4.72
CA GLY A 351 10.40 34.10 3.56
C GLY A 351 10.11 35.34 2.71
N PRO A 352 10.86 35.53 1.61
CA PRO A 352 10.72 36.69 0.72
C PRO A 352 9.34 36.79 0.06
N ASP A 353 8.78 35.65 -0.35
CA ASP A 353 7.53 35.59 -1.12
C ASP A 353 6.30 35.19 -0.27
N GLY A 354 6.48 35.00 1.05
CA GLY A 354 5.42 34.60 1.94
C GLY A 354 5.89 33.72 3.09
N VAL A 355 4.95 33.01 3.71
CA VAL A 355 5.25 32.01 4.74
C VAL A 355 5.82 30.76 4.07
N GLU A 356 6.92 30.24 4.59
CA GLU A 356 7.54 29.01 4.13
C GLU A 356 7.58 27.96 5.24
N TYR A 357 7.53 26.68 4.87
CA TYR A 357 7.49 25.53 5.76
C TYR A 357 8.65 24.58 5.48
N PRO A 358 9.32 24.01 6.50
CA PRO A 358 10.49 23.19 6.27
C PRO A 358 10.14 21.81 5.71
N ARG A 359 11.15 21.12 5.16
CA ARG A 359 11.06 19.72 4.71
C ARG A 359 12.13 18.82 5.29
N MET A 360 13.24 19.40 5.71
CA MET A 360 14.42 18.67 6.16
C MET A 360 14.96 19.25 7.46
N PHE A 361 15.73 18.45 8.21
CA PHE A 361 16.38 18.85 9.46
C PHE A 361 17.84 18.41 9.47
N GLY A 362 18.76 19.28 9.87
CA GLY A 362 20.21 19.02 9.91
C GLY A 362 20.89 19.64 11.13
N ASP A 363 22.23 19.66 11.12
CA ASP A 363 23.03 20.20 12.23
C ASP A 363 22.70 21.68 12.53
N ASP A 364 22.39 22.45 11.49
CA ASP A 364 22.00 23.87 11.60
C ASP A 364 20.48 24.09 11.78
N GLY A 365 19.72 23.01 12.04
CA GLY A 365 18.27 23.05 12.22
C GLY A 365 17.49 22.78 10.94
N TRP A 366 16.28 23.34 10.85
CA TRP A 366 15.37 23.14 9.72
C TRP A 366 15.87 23.80 8.43
N TYR A 367 15.71 23.11 7.29
CA TYR A 367 16.04 23.62 5.97
C TYR A 367 15.09 23.06 4.89
N GLU A 368 15.38 23.40 3.63
CA GLU A 368 14.54 23.06 2.47
C GLU A 368 13.11 23.58 2.65
N TYR A 369 13.01 24.89 2.84
CA TYR A 369 11.76 25.59 3.06
C TYR A 369 10.98 25.76 1.74
N ARG A 370 9.68 25.43 1.76
CA ARG A 370 8.77 25.51 0.61
C ARG A 370 7.53 26.35 0.94
N ALA A 371 6.87 26.87 -0.09
CA ALA A 371 5.70 27.73 0.07
C ALA A 371 4.46 26.98 0.61
N ASP A 372 4.34 25.69 0.30
CA ASP A 372 3.25 24.84 0.81
C ASP A 372 3.59 24.25 2.19
N PRO A 373 2.59 23.95 3.03
CA PRO A 373 2.80 23.23 4.29
C PRO A 373 3.29 21.78 4.09
N PHE A 374 4.04 21.25 5.06
CA PHE A 374 4.35 19.83 5.13
C PHE A 374 3.05 19.02 5.28
N GLN A 375 2.84 18.05 4.40
CA GLN A 375 1.55 17.35 4.27
C GLN A 375 1.70 15.83 4.03
N ASP A 376 2.90 15.27 4.22
CA ASP A 376 3.10 13.83 4.04
C ASP A 376 2.26 13.05 5.05
N GLY A 377 1.44 12.11 4.57
CA GLY A 377 0.48 11.38 5.39
C GLY A 377 -0.83 12.13 5.67
N ALA A 378 -0.99 13.39 5.27
CA ALA A 378 -2.16 14.19 5.66
C ALA A 378 -3.48 13.66 5.08
N GLU A 379 -3.46 13.12 3.85
CA GLU A 379 -4.67 12.53 3.25
C GLU A 379 -5.09 11.25 3.99
N GLU A 380 -4.12 10.43 4.40
CA GLU A 380 -4.32 9.22 5.17
C GLU A 380 -4.88 9.54 6.56
N ILE A 381 -4.32 10.54 7.25
CA ILE A 381 -4.84 11.01 8.53
C ILE A 381 -6.26 11.53 8.38
N LEU A 382 -6.54 12.37 7.37
CA LEU A 382 -7.89 12.86 7.11
C LEU A 382 -8.87 11.71 6.88
N TYR A 383 -8.48 10.69 6.12
CA TYR A 383 -9.30 9.52 5.86
C TYR A 383 -9.56 8.70 7.13
N TRP A 384 -8.51 8.38 7.90
CA TRP A 384 -8.65 7.56 9.10
C TRP A 384 -9.42 8.27 10.20
N SER A 385 -9.23 9.59 10.38
CA SER A 385 -9.90 10.34 11.44
C SER A 385 -11.28 10.88 11.05
N HIS A 386 -11.50 11.17 9.75
CA HIS A 386 -12.54 12.09 9.24
C HIS A 386 -12.51 13.48 9.91
N ASP A 387 -11.32 13.90 10.32
CA ASP A 387 -11.09 15.16 11.01
C ASP A 387 -9.92 15.92 10.36
N ALA A 388 -10.26 17.05 9.77
CA ALA A 388 -9.31 17.95 9.11
C ALA A 388 -8.60 18.90 10.09
N THR A 389 -8.93 18.85 11.39
CA THR A 389 -8.36 19.74 12.39
C THR A 389 -6.84 19.61 12.43
N GLY A 390 -6.17 20.77 12.31
CA GLY A 390 -4.72 20.88 12.30
C GLY A 390 -4.02 20.29 11.06
N LEU A 391 -4.76 19.89 10.02
CA LEU A 391 -4.19 19.49 8.74
C LEU A 391 -4.10 20.67 7.76
N PRO A 392 -3.13 20.68 6.82
CA PRO A 392 -3.04 21.69 5.78
C PRO A 392 -4.30 21.74 4.91
N ALA A 393 -4.76 22.94 4.52
CA ALA A 393 -5.92 23.10 3.63
C ALA A 393 -5.72 22.43 2.25
N ALA A 394 -4.47 22.33 1.78
CA ALA A 394 -4.09 21.70 0.52
C ALA A 394 -4.42 20.19 0.45
N THR A 395 -4.67 19.54 1.60
CA THR A 395 -5.02 18.11 1.73
C THR A 395 -6.37 17.75 1.06
N ARG A 396 -7.16 18.73 0.60
CA ARG A 396 -8.47 18.49 -0.05
C ARG A 396 -8.29 18.08 -1.52
N SER A 397 -7.97 16.80 -1.72
CA SER A 397 -7.93 16.14 -3.04
C SER A 397 -9.24 16.31 -3.82
N ALA A 398 -9.21 16.09 -5.14
CA ALA A 398 -10.41 16.19 -5.98
C ALA A 398 -11.53 15.24 -5.52
N TRP A 399 -11.15 14.07 -4.97
CA TRP A 399 -12.04 13.15 -4.28
C TRP A 399 -12.68 13.76 -3.03
N ASN A 400 -11.89 14.36 -2.15
CA ASN A 400 -12.41 14.99 -0.94
C ASN A 400 -13.36 16.16 -1.28
N ARG A 401 -13.09 16.91 -2.36
CA ARG A 401 -14.01 17.94 -2.87
C ARG A 401 -15.30 17.34 -3.43
N PHE A 402 -15.23 16.22 -4.14
CA PHE A 402 -16.42 15.49 -4.60
C PHE A 402 -17.30 15.05 -3.43
N LEU A 403 -16.72 14.49 -2.37
CA LEU A 403 -17.43 14.02 -1.18
C LEU A 403 -18.21 15.11 -0.43
N VAL A 404 -17.76 16.36 -0.51
CA VAL A 404 -18.46 17.52 0.08
C VAL A 404 -19.33 18.29 -0.93
N GLY A 405 -19.45 17.80 -2.16
CA GLY A 405 -20.29 18.39 -3.21
C GLY A 405 -19.64 19.52 -4.02
N ASP A 406 -18.38 19.86 -3.75
CA ASP A 406 -17.64 20.94 -4.43
C ASP A 406 -17.05 20.50 -5.79
N ASN A 407 -17.22 19.23 -6.19
CA ASN A 407 -16.74 18.70 -7.47
C ASN A 407 -17.61 17.54 -8.01
N PRO A 408 -18.92 17.76 -8.28
CA PRO A 408 -19.87 16.68 -8.54
C PRO A 408 -19.61 15.88 -9.83
N GLY A 409 -18.95 16.48 -10.84
CA GLY A 409 -18.63 15.80 -12.11
C GLY A 409 -17.39 14.89 -12.06
N TRP A 410 -16.63 14.95 -10.98
CA TRP A 410 -15.33 14.29 -10.86
C TRP A 410 -15.33 12.78 -11.12
N PRO A 411 -16.29 11.97 -10.64
CA PRO A 411 -16.22 10.52 -10.83
C PRO A 411 -16.14 10.14 -12.32
N GLU A 412 -16.95 10.76 -13.16
CA GLU A 412 -16.96 10.47 -14.60
C GLU A 412 -15.71 11.01 -15.30
N GLU A 413 -15.25 12.20 -14.93
CA GLU A 413 -14.01 12.79 -15.45
C GLU A 413 -12.80 11.92 -15.12
N ALA A 414 -12.68 11.47 -13.88
CA ALA A 414 -11.58 10.64 -13.41
C ALA A 414 -11.61 9.24 -14.06
N LEU A 415 -12.80 8.62 -14.21
CA LEU A 415 -12.92 7.34 -14.91
C LEU A 415 -12.54 7.44 -16.39
N ARG A 416 -12.88 8.55 -17.07
CA ARG A 416 -12.45 8.79 -18.47
C ARG A 416 -10.96 9.01 -18.58
N ARG A 417 -10.37 9.75 -17.64
CA ARG A 417 -8.92 9.95 -17.57
C ARG A 417 -8.19 8.62 -17.39
N ASP A 418 -8.67 7.74 -16.51
CA ASP A 418 -8.03 6.44 -16.29
C ASP A 418 -8.19 5.50 -17.50
N LEU A 419 -9.28 5.61 -18.29
CA LEU A 419 -9.39 4.93 -19.59
C LEU A 419 -8.36 5.45 -20.62
N GLU A 420 -8.13 6.77 -20.64
CA GLU A 420 -7.11 7.39 -21.49
C GLU A 420 -5.69 6.97 -21.04
N GLU A 421 -5.47 6.83 -19.73
CA GLU A 421 -4.23 6.31 -19.18
C GLU A 421 -3.95 4.88 -19.64
N VAL A 422 -4.95 3.99 -19.60
CA VAL A 422 -4.81 2.63 -20.17
C VAL A 422 -4.44 2.70 -21.65
N ARG A 423 -5.08 3.59 -22.44
CA ARG A 423 -4.74 3.78 -23.86
C ARG A 423 -3.28 4.20 -24.05
N ASN A 424 -2.81 5.16 -23.24
CA ASN A 424 -1.44 5.68 -23.29
C ASN A 424 -0.41 4.60 -22.92
N ARG A 425 -0.65 3.84 -21.86
CA ARG A 425 0.23 2.72 -21.47
C ARG A 425 0.31 1.66 -22.56
N MET A 426 -0.82 1.32 -23.19
CA MET A 426 -0.83 0.40 -24.33
C MET A 426 -0.09 0.94 -25.56
N GLU A 427 -0.09 2.25 -25.77
CA GLU A 427 0.72 2.90 -26.82
C GLU A 427 2.21 2.83 -26.48
N GLY A 428 2.60 3.18 -25.26
CA GLY A 428 3.97 3.05 -24.76
C GLY A 428 4.49 1.63 -24.88
N MET A 429 3.68 0.63 -24.52
CA MET A 429 4.03 -0.78 -24.72
C MET A 429 4.25 -1.17 -26.18
N ARG A 430 3.46 -0.64 -27.13
CA ARG A 430 3.69 -0.93 -28.56
C ARG A 430 4.94 -0.25 -29.09
N ALA A 431 5.26 0.92 -28.55
CA ALA A 431 6.41 1.72 -28.95
C ALA A 431 7.71 1.29 -28.26
N ASP A 432 7.64 0.60 -27.13
CA ASP A 432 8.82 0.16 -26.37
C ASP A 432 9.68 -0.81 -27.22
N PRO A 433 10.89 -0.38 -27.62
CA PRO A 433 11.78 -1.13 -28.50
C PRO A 433 12.73 -2.06 -27.74
N SER A 434 12.69 -2.07 -26.41
CA SER A 434 13.61 -2.85 -25.59
C SER A 434 13.44 -4.36 -25.83
N THR A 435 14.54 -5.08 -25.73
CA THR A 435 14.59 -6.54 -25.72
C THR A 435 14.97 -7.02 -24.32
N PRO A 436 14.78 -8.31 -23.99
CA PRO A 436 15.10 -8.82 -22.65
C PRO A 436 16.54 -8.56 -22.19
N ASP A 437 17.48 -8.45 -23.14
CA ASP A 437 18.90 -8.18 -22.89
C ASP A 437 19.28 -6.70 -22.82
N THR A 438 18.35 -5.78 -23.15
CA THR A 438 18.53 -4.32 -23.06
C THR A 438 17.57 -3.68 -22.06
N ARG A 439 16.95 -4.49 -21.19
CA ARG A 439 15.91 -4.06 -20.27
C ARG A 439 16.33 -4.26 -18.82
N LEU A 440 16.17 -3.22 -18.00
CA LEU A 440 16.21 -3.27 -16.54
C LEU A 440 14.81 -3.57 -15.97
N SER A 441 14.71 -4.02 -14.73
CA SER A 441 13.43 -4.47 -14.16
C SER A 441 12.38 -3.36 -14.01
N ASP A 442 12.80 -2.10 -13.92
CA ASP A 442 11.98 -0.91 -13.72
C ASP A 442 11.49 -0.28 -15.05
N ASP A 443 12.17 -0.54 -16.17
CA ASP A 443 11.94 0.09 -17.48
C ASP A 443 10.46 0.11 -17.90
N MET A 444 9.69 -0.92 -17.58
CA MET A 444 8.28 -1.06 -17.96
C MET A 444 7.28 -0.90 -16.81
N ASN A 445 7.72 -0.52 -15.61
CA ASN A 445 6.82 -0.26 -14.47
C ASN A 445 5.77 0.81 -14.80
N HIS A 446 6.19 1.89 -15.46
CA HIS A 446 5.29 2.97 -15.92
C HIS A 446 4.27 2.51 -16.98
N LEU A 447 4.47 1.34 -17.59
CA LEU A 447 3.59 0.75 -18.59
C LEU A 447 2.62 -0.28 -18.00
N ASN A 448 2.74 -0.64 -16.72
CA ASN A 448 1.82 -1.57 -16.05
C ASN A 448 0.36 -1.07 -16.20
N PRO A 449 -0.54 -1.79 -16.87
CA PRO A 449 -1.85 -1.24 -17.23
C PRO A 449 -2.86 -1.14 -16.09
N ALA A 450 -2.54 -1.64 -14.89
CA ALA A 450 -3.47 -1.69 -13.77
C ALA A 450 -3.81 -0.26 -13.27
N CYS A 451 -5.04 0.19 -13.56
CA CYS A 451 -5.58 1.47 -13.09
C CYS A 451 -6.67 1.20 -12.04
N THR A 452 -6.33 1.33 -10.76
CA THR A 452 -7.24 0.97 -9.65
C THR A 452 -7.65 2.15 -8.78
N GLU A 453 -6.93 3.27 -8.80
CA GLU A 453 -7.11 4.33 -7.79
C GLU A 453 -8.53 4.95 -7.80
N VAL A 454 -9.03 5.33 -8.98
CA VAL A 454 -10.38 5.90 -9.09
C VAL A 454 -11.45 4.87 -8.72
N LEU A 455 -11.23 3.59 -9.03
CA LEU A 455 -12.14 2.50 -8.69
C LEU A 455 -12.14 2.26 -7.17
N THR A 456 -10.98 2.25 -6.53
CA THR A 456 -10.84 2.14 -5.07
C THR A 456 -11.60 3.27 -4.37
N ARG A 457 -11.47 4.52 -4.83
CA ARG A 457 -12.20 5.65 -4.26
C ARG A 457 -13.71 5.56 -4.52
N THR A 458 -14.11 5.47 -5.79
CA THR A 458 -15.52 5.54 -6.18
C THR A 458 -16.31 4.31 -5.76
N MET A 459 -15.74 3.11 -5.83
CA MET A 459 -16.47 1.89 -5.47
C MET A 459 -16.44 1.64 -3.97
N LEU A 460 -15.28 1.81 -3.32
CA LEU A 460 -15.06 1.32 -1.95
C LEU A 460 -15.07 2.43 -0.89
N GLY A 461 -15.00 3.70 -1.32
CA GLY A 461 -14.69 4.82 -0.43
C GLY A 461 -13.35 4.58 0.24
N GLY A 462 -12.35 4.11 -0.51
CA GLY A 462 -11.04 3.71 0.03
C GLY A 462 -9.88 4.60 -0.36
N LEU A 463 -8.79 4.45 0.39
CA LEU A 463 -7.48 4.99 0.04
C LEU A 463 -6.85 4.13 -1.06
N PRO A 464 -6.38 4.72 -2.17
CA PRO A 464 -5.55 4.01 -3.12
C PRO A 464 -4.34 3.36 -2.43
N THR A 465 -4.06 2.11 -2.76
CA THR A 465 -2.94 1.34 -2.17
C THR A 465 -1.59 1.73 -2.76
N GLY A 466 -1.58 2.20 -4.01
CA GLY A 466 -0.37 2.64 -4.70
C GLY A 466 0.74 1.58 -4.64
N ARG A 467 1.99 2.05 -4.55
CA ARG A 467 3.21 1.24 -4.40
C ARG A 467 3.79 1.23 -2.99
N VAL A 468 2.97 1.49 -1.97
CA VAL A 468 3.50 1.74 -0.61
C VAL A 468 3.69 0.48 0.22
N GLY A 469 3.12 -0.65 -0.21
CA GLY A 469 3.19 -1.89 0.55
C GLY A 469 2.31 -1.89 1.80
N ASN A 470 1.13 -1.27 1.74
CA ASN A 470 0.17 -1.17 2.83
C ASN A 470 -1.07 -2.07 2.61
N PRO A 471 -1.85 -2.40 3.65
CA PRO A 471 -3.16 -3.01 3.48
C PRO A 471 -4.16 -2.03 2.84
N LEU A 472 -5.19 -2.56 2.18
CA LEU A 472 -6.32 -1.74 1.76
C LEU A 472 -7.05 -1.13 2.96
N HIS A 473 -7.26 0.19 2.93
CA HIS A 473 -8.18 0.88 3.82
C HIS A 473 -9.40 1.35 3.02
N CYS A 474 -10.59 0.83 3.31
CA CYS A 474 -11.83 1.23 2.64
C CYS A 474 -13.03 1.19 3.59
N GLN A 475 -14.09 1.95 3.27
CA GLN A 475 -15.33 1.92 4.07
C GLN A 475 -16.18 0.68 3.73
N LEU A 476 -16.21 0.28 2.45
CA LEU A 476 -16.98 -0.85 1.96
C LEU A 476 -16.16 -1.76 1.05
N ARG A 477 -16.45 -3.06 1.06
CA ARG A 477 -15.89 -4.04 0.13
C ARG A 477 -16.97 -5.00 -0.33
N TYR A 478 -16.85 -5.51 -1.56
CA TYR A 478 -17.91 -6.32 -2.18
C TYR A 478 -17.45 -7.74 -2.51
N PHE A 479 -18.41 -8.66 -2.52
CA PHE A 479 -18.24 -10.02 -2.98
C PHE A 479 -19.41 -10.46 -3.83
N ASP A 480 -19.12 -11.31 -4.81
CA ASP A 480 -20.09 -12.01 -5.64
C ASP A 480 -20.37 -13.39 -4.99
N PRO A 481 -21.55 -13.59 -4.37
CA PRO A 481 -21.90 -14.85 -3.73
C PRO A 481 -22.27 -15.96 -4.73
N GLU A 482 -22.68 -15.62 -5.95
CA GLU A 482 -22.99 -16.61 -7.00
C GLU A 482 -21.69 -17.26 -7.49
N ALA A 483 -20.69 -16.44 -7.81
CA ALA A 483 -19.37 -16.90 -8.23
C ALA A 483 -18.44 -17.23 -7.05
N ARG A 484 -18.85 -16.91 -5.81
CA ARG A 484 -18.07 -17.08 -4.56
C ARG A 484 -16.66 -16.51 -4.65
N ARG A 485 -16.57 -15.24 -5.05
CA ARG A 485 -15.29 -14.53 -5.22
C ARG A 485 -15.36 -13.08 -4.74
N ALA A 486 -14.19 -12.48 -4.55
CA ALA A 486 -14.07 -11.06 -4.26
C ALA A 486 -14.44 -10.18 -5.48
N GLY A 487 -14.94 -8.99 -5.19
CA GLY A 487 -15.34 -7.99 -6.17
C GLY A 487 -16.85 -7.97 -6.45
N LEU A 488 -17.29 -6.93 -7.16
CA LEU A 488 -18.67 -6.85 -7.63
C LEU A 488 -18.93 -7.84 -8.77
N PRO A 489 -20.18 -8.35 -8.91
CA PRO A 489 -20.60 -9.04 -10.12
C PRO A 489 -20.33 -8.21 -11.39
N SER A 490 -20.16 -8.89 -12.52
CA SER A 490 -19.68 -8.31 -13.80
C SER A 490 -20.50 -7.14 -14.37
N ASP A 491 -21.71 -6.97 -13.86
CA ASP A 491 -22.79 -6.12 -14.33
C ASP A 491 -23.34 -5.23 -13.21
N VAL A 492 -22.62 -5.13 -12.08
CA VAL A 492 -22.94 -4.21 -10.99
C VAL A 492 -21.90 -3.10 -10.89
N GLY A 493 -22.38 -1.86 -10.75
CA GLY A 493 -21.58 -0.68 -10.41
C GLY A 493 -21.83 -0.22 -8.97
N SER A 494 -20.83 0.42 -8.37
CA SER A 494 -20.93 1.06 -7.05
C SER A 494 -20.34 2.47 -7.08
N LEU A 495 -21.08 3.47 -6.61
CA LEU A 495 -20.59 4.83 -6.43
C LEU A 495 -20.83 5.32 -5.01
N VAL A 496 -19.75 5.53 -4.26
CA VAL A 496 -19.75 6.28 -3.02
C VAL A 496 -19.95 7.75 -3.35
N HIS A 497 -20.95 8.36 -2.71
CA HIS A 497 -21.32 9.76 -2.93
C HIS A 497 -20.89 10.67 -1.78
N ALA A 498 -20.86 10.15 -0.56
CA ALA A 498 -20.50 10.90 0.64
C ALA A 498 -19.91 9.93 1.67
N MET A 499 -18.96 10.40 2.47
CA MET A 499 -18.47 9.67 3.65
C MET A 499 -17.92 10.66 4.68
N ASP A 500 -18.19 10.38 5.95
CA ASP A 500 -17.74 11.17 7.09
C ASP A 500 -17.48 10.28 8.32
N ALA A 501 -17.32 10.90 9.49
CA ALA A 501 -17.06 10.18 10.73
C ALA A 501 -18.21 9.26 11.17
N GLU A 502 -19.45 9.55 10.75
CA GLU A 502 -20.66 8.84 11.16
C GLU A 502 -21.05 7.75 10.16
N GLY A 503 -20.73 7.90 8.88
CA GLY A 503 -21.21 6.96 7.89
C GLY A 503 -20.74 7.17 6.45
N ILE A 504 -21.41 6.45 5.56
CA ILE A 504 -21.17 6.44 4.12
C ILE A 504 -22.48 6.36 3.34
N GLU A 505 -22.55 7.08 2.23
CA GLU A 505 -23.61 6.94 1.23
C GLU A 505 -23.08 6.31 -0.05
N VAL A 506 -23.74 5.25 -0.50
CA VAL A 506 -23.33 4.48 -1.68
C VAL A 506 -24.52 4.15 -2.57
N GLU A 507 -24.34 4.26 -3.87
CA GLU A 507 -25.31 3.85 -4.88
C GLU A 507 -24.86 2.56 -5.56
N LEU A 508 -25.74 1.55 -5.57
CA LEU A 508 -25.52 0.29 -6.29
C LEU A 508 -26.49 0.17 -7.47
N VAL A 509 -25.97 -0.27 -8.61
CA VAL A 509 -26.74 -0.37 -9.86
C VAL A 509 -26.49 -1.69 -10.55
N ASN A 510 -27.56 -2.42 -10.87
CA ASN A 510 -27.52 -3.59 -11.74
C ASN A 510 -27.79 -3.19 -13.19
N LEU A 511 -26.76 -3.29 -14.04
CA LEU A 511 -26.81 -2.97 -15.46
C LEU A 511 -27.47 -4.09 -16.29
N ASN A 512 -27.73 -5.26 -15.70
CA ASN A 512 -28.35 -6.38 -16.38
C ASN A 512 -29.88 -6.27 -16.33
N VAL A 513 -30.47 -6.04 -17.50
CA VAL A 513 -31.93 -5.90 -17.65
C VAL A 513 -32.70 -7.23 -17.64
N ARG A 514 -32.02 -8.37 -17.49
CA ARG A 514 -32.64 -9.71 -17.57
C ARG A 514 -32.52 -10.53 -16.29
N LYS A 515 -31.51 -10.26 -15.46
CA LYS A 515 -31.19 -11.06 -14.28
C LYS A 515 -31.03 -10.16 -13.06
N SER A 516 -31.58 -10.61 -11.94
CA SER A 516 -31.23 -10.05 -10.65
C SER A 516 -29.77 -10.36 -10.32
N ARG A 517 -29.18 -9.57 -9.42
CA ARG A 517 -27.84 -9.75 -8.90
C ARG A 517 -27.84 -9.68 -7.40
N THR A 518 -27.17 -10.63 -6.77
CA THR A 518 -26.89 -10.59 -5.33
C THR A 518 -25.47 -10.11 -5.10
N VAL A 519 -25.30 -9.22 -4.13
CA VAL A 519 -24.00 -8.69 -3.69
C VAL A 519 -23.90 -8.82 -2.19
N LEU A 520 -22.77 -9.30 -1.68
CA LEU A 520 -22.45 -9.18 -0.26
C LEU A 520 -21.64 -7.90 -0.05
N VAL A 521 -22.15 -7.01 0.79
CA VAL A 521 -21.52 -5.74 1.16
C VAL A 521 -20.87 -5.90 2.52
N GLN A 522 -19.55 -5.88 2.55
CA GLN A 522 -18.75 -5.90 3.77
C GLN A 522 -18.37 -4.49 4.21
N LEU A 523 -18.40 -4.27 5.52
CA LEU A 523 -18.03 -3.02 6.17
C LEU A 523 -16.55 -3.06 6.56
N GLY A 524 -15.75 -2.19 5.96
CA GLY A 524 -14.29 -2.25 6.04
C GLY A 524 -13.68 -3.24 5.06
N ALA A 525 -12.37 -3.10 4.81
CA ALA A 525 -11.64 -4.01 3.91
C ALA A 525 -11.55 -5.44 4.44
N TYR A 526 -11.60 -5.58 5.77
CA TYR A 526 -11.36 -6.81 6.54
C TYR A 526 -12.48 -7.09 7.56
N GLY A 527 -13.64 -6.43 7.44
CA GLY A 527 -14.77 -6.61 8.35
C GLY A 527 -14.60 -5.93 9.71
N GLU A 528 -13.70 -4.95 9.79
CA GLU A 528 -13.30 -4.23 11.00
C GLU A 528 -14.32 -3.16 11.44
N HIS A 529 -15.30 -2.82 10.59
CA HIS A 529 -16.40 -1.91 10.90
C HIS A 529 -17.67 -2.67 11.26
N ALA A 530 -18.60 -2.02 11.94
CA ALA A 530 -19.94 -2.52 12.23
C ALA A 530 -21.00 -1.51 11.78
N VAL A 531 -22.18 -1.99 11.40
CA VAL A 531 -23.31 -1.12 11.01
C VAL A 531 -24.04 -0.65 12.25
N SER A 532 -24.30 0.65 12.34
CA SER A 532 -25.17 1.24 13.37
C SER A 532 -26.56 1.56 12.84
N ASP A 533 -26.66 1.96 11.57
CA ASP A 533 -27.91 2.28 10.89
C ASP A 533 -27.83 1.97 9.38
N LEU A 534 -28.96 1.66 8.75
CA LEU A 534 -29.07 1.48 7.29
C LEU A 534 -30.42 1.97 6.78
N ARG A 535 -30.37 2.84 5.78
CA ARG A 535 -31.58 3.41 5.16
C ARG A 535 -31.41 3.61 3.67
N LEU A 536 -32.51 3.55 2.93
CA LEU A 536 -32.57 4.04 1.56
C LEU A 536 -32.68 5.56 1.59
N VAL A 537 -31.83 6.28 0.86
CA VAL A 537 -31.79 7.77 0.90
C VAL A 537 -33.13 8.41 0.50
N ASN A 538 -33.87 7.78 -0.41
CA ASN A 538 -35.22 8.22 -0.85
C ASN A 538 -36.31 7.21 -0.47
N GLY A 539 -36.06 6.33 0.50
CA GLY A 539 -36.96 5.24 0.87
C GLY A 539 -37.25 5.19 2.36
N ARG A 540 -38.00 4.16 2.76
CA ARG A 540 -38.19 3.86 4.18
C ARG A 540 -36.87 3.32 4.77
N PRO A 541 -36.64 3.47 6.09
CA PRO A 541 -35.58 2.75 6.77
C PRO A 541 -35.63 1.27 6.40
N VAL A 542 -34.46 0.65 6.21
CA VAL A 542 -34.40 -0.81 6.12
C VAL A 542 -34.66 -1.33 7.53
N ASP A 543 -35.50 -2.35 7.65
CA ASP A 543 -35.85 -2.91 8.96
C ASP A 543 -34.57 -3.37 9.69
N ARG A 544 -34.34 -2.89 10.92
CA ARG A 544 -33.09 -3.16 11.67
C ARG A 544 -32.91 -4.66 11.93
N ASP A 545 -33.99 -5.42 12.01
CA ASP A 545 -33.96 -6.88 12.17
C ASP A 545 -33.36 -7.60 10.94
N MET A 546 -33.11 -6.88 9.83
CA MET A 546 -32.40 -7.39 8.65
C MET A 546 -30.88 -7.29 8.77
N LEU A 547 -30.37 -6.51 9.71
CA LEU A 547 -28.96 -6.35 10.01
C LEU A 547 -28.68 -6.98 11.36
N ASP A 548 -27.88 -8.05 11.38
CA ASP A 548 -27.31 -8.47 12.64
C ASP A 548 -26.26 -7.41 13.03
N GLU A 549 -26.43 -6.75 14.19
CA GLU A 549 -25.44 -5.81 14.75
C GLU A 549 -24.05 -6.49 14.92
N ARG A 550 -24.03 -7.82 14.89
CA ARG A 550 -22.87 -8.71 14.94
C ARG A 550 -22.27 -9.03 13.58
N ASP A 551 -22.90 -8.64 12.48
CA ASP A 551 -22.40 -8.89 11.14
C ASP A 551 -21.68 -7.66 10.57
N SER A 552 -20.52 -7.89 9.98
CA SER A 552 -19.79 -6.88 9.20
C SER A 552 -20.05 -7.08 7.71
N VAL A 553 -21.10 -7.82 7.36
CA VAL A 553 -21.53 -8.13 5.99
C VAL A 553 -23.05 -8.17 5.96
N PHE A 554 -23.66 -7.60 4.93
CA PHE A 554 -25.08 -7.78 4.64
C PHE A 554 -25.30 -8.06 3.15
N GLU A 555 -26.46 -8.65 2.82
CA GLU A 555 -26.81 -9.01 1.46
C GLU A 555 -27.68 -7.94 0.81
N VAL A 556 -27.35 -7.58 -0.42
CA VAL A 556 -28.15 -6.72 -1.29
C VAL A 556 -28.55 -7.49 -2.54
N VAL A 557 -29.84 -7.53 -2.84
CA VAL A 557 -30.40 -8.08 -4.08
C VAL A 557 -30.86 -6.93 -4.96
N LEU A 558 -30.29 -6.82 -6.17
CA LEU A 558 -30.67 -5.85 -7.18
C LEU A 558 -31.49 -6.53 -8.27
N GLU A 559 -32.74 -6.11 -8.45
CA GLU A 559 -33.59 -6.61 -9.53
C GLU A 559 -33.02 -6.22 -10.92
N PRO A 560 -33.47 -6.87 -12.02
CA PRO A 560 -32.98 -6.54 -13.35
C PRO A 560 -33.16 -5.05 -13.69
N GLY A 561 -32.07 -4.38 -14.10
CA GLY A 561 -32.08 -2.96 -14.47
C GLY A 561 -32.43 -2.01 -13.31
N CYS A 562 -32.29 -2.46 -12.07
CA CYS A 562 -32.64 -1.71 -10.87
C CYS A 562 -31.40 -1.25 -10.08
N GLY A 563 -31.59 -0.24 -9.25
CA GLY A 563 -30.55 0.29 -8.38
C GLY A 563 -31.12 1.12 -7.24
N GLY A 564 -30.25 1.63 -6.38
CA GLY A 564 -30.65 2.46 -5.26
C GLY A 564 -29.47 2.98 -4.44
N ARG A 565 -29.71 4.09 -3.73
CA ARG A 565 -28.76 4.73 -2.84
C ARG A 565 -29.03 4.36 -1.39
N LEU A 566 -28.02 3.79 -0.75
CA LEU A 566 -28.00 3.36 0.65
C LEU A 566 -27.18 4.37 1.45
N ALA A 567 -27.68 4.77 2.62
CA ALA A 567 -26.92 5.47 3.64
C ALA A 567 -26.70 4.53 4.83
N LEU A 568 -25.44 4.39 5.24
CA LEU A 568 -24.98 3.49 6.29
C LEU A 568 -24.35 4.30 7.40
N GLY A 569 -24.82 4.11 8.63
CA GLY A 569 -24.10 4.51 9.83
C GLY A 569 -23.02 3.46 10.16
N LEU A 570 -21.80 3.91 10.44
CA LEU A 570 -20.64 3.03 10.67
C LEU A 570 -20.02 3.26 12.05
N SER A 571 -19.90 2.19 12.83
CA SER A 571 -18.96 2.11 13.95
C SER A 571 -17.63 1.58 13.42
N ARG A 572 -16.69 2.50 13.14
CA ARG A 572 -15.41 2.17 12.51
C ARG A 572 -14.42 1.58 13.51
N TYR A 573 -13.61 0.64 13.02
CA TYR A 573 -12.57 -0.06 13.78
C TYR A 573 -13.10 -0.61 15.11
N GLY A 574 -14.24 -1.30 15.10
CA GLY A 574 -14.83 -1.90 16.31
C GLY A 574 -14.45 -3.37 16.52
N ARG A 575 -13.90 -4.02 15.48
CA ARG A 575 -13.64 -5.47 15.44
C ARG A 575 -12.19 -5.75 15.10
N TRP A 576 -11.73 -6.97 15.35
CA TRP A 576 -10.45 -7.41 14.82
C TRP A 576 -10.56 -7.65 13.31
N PRO A 577 -9.60 -7.16 12.51
CA PRO A 577 -9.63 -7.39 11.07
C PRO A 577 -9.40 -8.86 10.75
N THR A 578 -10.04 -9.36 9.70
CA THR A 578 -9.85 -10.72 9.20
C THR A 578 -9.85 -10.78 7.68
N LEU A 579 -9.04 -11.69 7.14
CA LEU A 579 -9.05 -12.04 5.72
C LEU A 579 -10.09 -13.11 5.40
N ALA A 580 -10.80 -13.67 6.38
CA ALA A 580 -11.83 -14.66 6.15
C ALA A 580 -12.96 -14.11 5.26
N LEU A 581 -13.22 -14.81 4.15
CA LEU A 581 -14.30 -14.49 3.21
C LEU A 581 -15.68 -14.64 3.89
N PRO A 582 -16.70 -13.86 3.49
CA PRO A 582 -18.00 -13.85 4.15
C PRO A 582 -18.64 -15.23 4.35
N TRP A 583 -18.56 -16.12 3.35
CA TRP A 583 -19.11 -17.48 3.41
C TRP A 583 -18.29 -18.50 4.22
N ARG A 584 -17.21 -18.08 4.87
CA ARG A 584 -16.36 -18.91 5.74
C ARG A 584 -16.33 -18.43 7.19
N ARG A 585 -16.99 -17.32 7.52
CA ARG A 585 -16.96 -16.76 8.88
C ARG A 585 -17.76 -17.66 9.82
N HIS A 586 -17.05 -18.30 10.76
CA HIS A 586 -17.66 -19.01 11.88
C HIS A 586 -17.40 -18.19 13.16
N GLY A 587 -18.37 -17.36 13.56
CA GLY A 587 -18.28 -16.50 14.75
C GLY A 587 -17.24 -15.39 14.58
N SER A 588 -17.70 -14.17 14.32
CA SER A 588 -16.79 -13.01 14.36
C SER A 588 -16.32 -12.82 15.81
N ARG A 589 -15.19 -12.14 16.05
CA ARG A 589 -14.72 -11.86 17.41
C ARG A 589 -14.67 -10.37 17.67
N ASP A 590 -15.17 -9.98 18.83
CA ASP A 590 -14.94 -8.62 19.30
C ASP A 590 -13.51 -8.49 19.81
N ARG A 591 -13.16 -7.29 20.24
CA ARG A 591 -11.83 -6.97 20.73
C ARG A 591 -11.52 -7.55 22.11
N THR A 592 -12.54 -8.08 22.79
CA THR A 592 -12.36 -8.86 24.03
C THR A 592 -12.07 -10.33 23.75
N GLY A 593 -12.15 -10.75 22.48
CA GLY A 593 -11.98 -12.14 22.04
C GLY A 593 -13.25 -12.98 22.18
N ALA A 594 -14.38 -12.38 22.59
CA ALA A 594 -15.66 -13.05 22.64
C ALA A 594 -16.18 -13.30 21.22
N GLN A 595 -16.77 -14.47 20.99
CA GLN A 595 -17.51 -14.72 19.75
C GLN A 595 -18.76 -13.84 19.73
N ILE A 596 -18.88 -13.03 18.68
CA ILE A 596 -20.04 -12.22 18.35
C ILE A 596 -20.89 -13.00 17.35
#